data_AF-A0ABD0NB28-F1
#
_entry.id   AF-A0ABD0NB28-F1
#
_cell.length_a   1.000
_cell.length_b   1.000
_cell.length_c   1.000
_cell.angle_alpha   90.00
_cell.angle_beta   90.00
_cell.angle_gamma   90.00
#
_symmetry.space_group_name_H-M   'P 1'
#
loop_
_entity.id
_entity.type
_entity.pdbx_description
1 polymer ?
#
loop_
_entity_poly.entity_id
_entity_poly.type
_entity_poly.pdbx_seq_one_letter_code
_entity_poly.pdbx_strand_id
1 'polypeptide(L)' 'IKQSAAGTKRRVFIIETMGGYCGYLATMAGLSAGADAAYIYEEKFGISDLE' A
#
# COMPACT_ATOMS: atom_id res chain seq x y z
N ILE A 1 -6.49 -6.06 -9.49
CA ILE A 1 -5.97 -4.68 -9.69
C ILE A 1 -4.57 -4.62 -10.31
N LYS A 2 -3.58 -5.42 -9.85
CA LYS A 2 -2.22 -5.44 -10.43
C LYS A 2 -2.21 -5.71 -11.95
N GLN A 3 -3.01 -6.67 -12.41
CA GLN A 3 -3.21 -6.91 -13.85
C GLN A 3 -3.83 -5.72 -14.60
N SER A 4 -4.74 -4.97 -13.97
CA SER A 4 -5.32 -3.77 -14.58
C SER A 4 -4.28 -2.65 -14.72
N ALA A 5 -3.40 -2.48 -13.72
CA ALA A 5 -2.26 -1.56 -13.80
C ALA A 5 -1.28 -1.99 -14.90
N ALA A 6 -0.96 -3.28 -14.99
CA ALA A 6 -0.07 -3.79 -16.04
C ALA A 6 -0.65 -3.59 -17.46
N GLY A 7 -1.96 -3.77 -17.63
CA GLY A 7 -2.64 -3.57 -18.91
C GLY A 7 -2.74 -2.09 -19.34
N THR A 8 -2.66 -1.16 -18.40
CA THR A 8 -2.68 0.29 -18.65
C THR A 8 -1.41 0.91 -18.09
N LYS A 9 -0.33 0.91 -18.91
CA LYS A 9 0.99 1.43 -18.53
C LYS A 9 0.89 2.77 -17.77
N ARG A 10 1.79 2.97 -16.79
CA ARG A 10 1.88 4.19 -15.94
C ARG A 10 0.64 4.42 -15.06
N ARG A 11 0.14 3.36 -14.41
CA ARG A 11 -0.95 3.45 -13.44
C ARG A 11 -0.53 2.84 -12.10
N VAL A 12 -0.81 3.55 -11.01
CA VAL A 12 -0.64 3.09 -9.64
C VAL A 12 -2.01 3.00 -8.99
N PHE A 13 -2.19 2.05 -8.08
CA PHE A 13 -3.39 1.94 -7.25
C PHE A 13 -3.00 2.20 -5.80
N ILE A 14 -3.69 3.13 -5.16
CA ILE A 14 -3.66 3.31 -3.70
C ILE A 14 -4.82 2.49 -3.14
N ILE A 15 -4.55 1.68 -2.12
CA ILE A 15 -5.51 0.74 -1.56
C ILE A 15 -5.61 0.99 -0.06
N GLU A 16 -6.81 1.26 0.43
CA GLU A 16 -7.10 1.33 1.86
C GLU A 16 -7.49 -0.05 2.37
N THR A 17 -6.87 -0.50 3.47
CA THR A 17 -7.18 -1.76 4.14
C THR A 17 -7.90 -1.51 5.45
N MET A 18 -8.72 -2.46 5.89
CA MET A 18 -9.22 -2.48 7.26
C MET A 18 -8.09 -2.74 8.27
N GLY A 19 -8.38 -2.59 9.57
CA GLY A 19 -7.41 -2.81 10.65
C GLY A 19 -7.38 -1.71 11.70
N GLY A 20 -8.03 -0.56 11.43
CA GLY A 20 -8.02 0.58 12.35
C GLY A 20 -6.59 1.05 12.60
N TYR A 21 -6.15 0.98 13.87
CA TYR A 21 -4.78 1.34 14.28
C TYR A 21 -3.80 0.14 14.26
N CYS A 22 -4.23 -1.02 13.77
CA CYS A 22 -3.38 -2.19 13.60
C CYS A 22 -3.05 -2.41 12.13
N GLY A 23 -1.79 -2.20 11.76
CA GLY A 23 -1.25 -2.36 10.42
C GLY A 23 -1.10 -3.79 9.94
N TYR A 24 -1.45 -4.81 10.75
CA TYR A 24 -1.25 -6.22 10.38
C TYR A 24 -1.81 -6.58 9.01
N LEU A 25 -3.06 -6.16 8.72
CA LEU A 25 -3.69 -6.43 7.42
C LEU A 25 -2.99 -5.69 6.27
N ALA A 26 -2.63 -4.42 6.48
CA ALA A 26 -1.91 -3.62 5.50
C ALA A 26 -0.54 -4.24 5.18
N THR A 27 0.25 -4.60 6.20
CA THR A 27 1.58 -5.18 6.05
C THR A 27 1.53 -6.54 5.36
N MET A 28 0.63 -7.43 5.80
CA MET A 28 0.51 -8.77 5.21
C MET A 28 -0.08 -8.72 3.79
N ALA A 29 -1.04 -7.83 3.52
CA ALA A 29 -1.57 -7.62 2.18
C ALA A 29 -0.48 -7.05 1.25
N GLY A 30 0.29 -6.07 1.71
CA GLY A 30 1.41 -5.49 0.95
C GLY A 30 2.47 -6.54 0.59
N LEU A 31 2.90 -7.35 1.57
CA LEU A 31 3.88 -8.42 1.37
C LEU A 31 3.36 -9.48 0.38
N SER A 32 2.13 -9.97 0.58
CA SER A 32 1.56 -11.04 -0.25
C SER A 32 1.21 -10.59 -1.67
N ALA A 33 0.73 -9.35 -1.85
CA ALA A 33 0.42 -8.79 -3.17
C ALA A 33 1.65 -8.26 -3.92
N GLY A 34 2.78 -8.10 -3.20
CA GLY A 34 3.97 -7.42 -3.69
C GLY A 34 3.66 -5.97 -4.04
N ALA A 35 3.16 -5.22 -3.05
CA ALA A 35 2.97 -3.78 -3.12
C ALA A 35 4.31 -3.06 -2.97
N ASP A 36 4.48 -1.94 -3.65
CA ASP A 36 5.70 -1.13 -3.58
C ASP A 36 5.89 -0.45 -2.21
N ALA A 37 4.79 -0.11 -1.54
CA ALA A 37 4.78 0.48 -0.20
C ALA A 37 3.52 0.05 0.58
N ALA A 38 3.63 0.00 1.92
CA ALA A 38 2.52 -0.22 2.83
C ALA A 38 2.61 0.76 4.00
N TYR A 39 1.72 1.75 4.03
CA TYR A 39 1.66 2.75 5.10
C TYR A 39 0.77 2.25 6.24
N ILE A 40 1.31 2.23 7.46
CA ILE A 40 0.63 1.70 8.65
C ILE A 40 0.68 2.69 9.80
N TYR A 41 -0.22 2.56 10.77
CA TYR A 41 -0.29 3.48 11.91
C TYR A 41 0.95 3.38 12.82
N GLU A 42 1.51 2.17 12.93
CA GLU A 42 2.67 1.89 13.77
C GLU A 42 3.95 2.58 13.29
N GLU A 43 4.01 2.97 12.02
CA GLU A 43 5.14 3.66 11.41
C GLU A 43 4.73 5.07 11.00
N LYS A 44 5.28 6.08 11.71
CA LYS A 44 5.01 7.47 11.37
C LYS A 44 5.73 7.84 10.08
N PHE A 45 5.00 8.41 9.14
CA PHE A 45 5.54 8.96 7.90
C PHE A 45 5.17 10.45 7.79
N GLY A 46 6.08 11.23 7.20
CA GLY A 46 5.90 12.64 6.87
C GLY A 46 5.70 12.86 5.38
N ILE A 47 5.58 14.12 4.97
CA ILE A 47 5.48 14.49 3.55
C ILE A 47 6.72 14.06 2.76
N SER A 48 7.89 14.08 3.40
CA SER A 48 9.18 13.70 2.79
C SER A 48 9.27 12.23 2.41
N ASP A 49 8.46 11.37 3.03
CA ASP A 49 8.44 9.94 2.74
C ASP A 49 7.47 9.59 1.58
N LEU A 50 6.69 10.58 1.13
CA LEU A 50 5.70 10.45 0.05
C LEU A 50 6.19 11.00 -1.30
N GLU A 51 7.38 11.62 -1.34
CA GLU A 51 8.03 12.15 -2.54
C GLU A 51 8.79 11.05 -3.32
#